data_AF-A0A7S2FUK2-F1
#
_entry.id   AF-A0A7S2FUK2-F1
#
_cell.length_a   1.000
_cell.length_b   1.000
_cell.length_c   1.000
_cell.angle_alpha   90.00
_cell.angle_beta   90.00
_cell.angle_gamma   90.00
#
_symmetry.space_group_name_H-M   'P 1'
#
loop_
_entity.id
_entity.type
_entity.pdbx_description
1 polymer ?
#
loop_
_entity_poly.entity_id
_entity_poly.type
_entity_poly.pdbx_seq_one_letter_code
_entity_poly.pdbx_strand_id
1 'polypeptide(L)'
;AAKKARKIVGKRPPRLRKRSLGSTLVAELKAKSGRKDISFETAADYALKTCHNVPIEQRAGYPLKLTKGAVPIKAWKCKDGKKVEVDFGRCSWLPDDWGQGVKMTSPTFRSTGGGGGTLTCFVSPDGRTIYYHKCVVEEYVGRKLTDKDGLNGQIRLAKLQATQAVQLARAQLREAGTTSSYIAADADKSFFKLLSTRERKVLPSAEAFHFCVVSARRAAKLEGIRDIFTVQLQFRDAGVTPTWYVDEGSLADYKALGLRAVVGGKLTQARNKALQDAARLGKACVQCSDDISAWVYYDGPPARERSDNELNRAFAAATRYIVTPVAAA
;
A
#
# COMPACT_ATOMS: atom_id res chain seq x y z
N ALA A 1 53.33 -12.21 -14.02
CA ALA A 1 52.03 -11.55 -14.29
C ALA A 1 51.13 -11.65 -13.05
N ALA A 2 50.87 -10.53 -12.37
CA ALA A 2 50.06 -10.53 -11.15
C ALA A 2 48.57 -10.77 -11.49
N LYS A 3 47.97 -11.83 -10.94
CA LYS A 3 46.53 -12.11 -11.06
C LYS A 3 45.74 -11.00 -10.37
N LYS A 4 45.08 -10.12 -11.14
CA LYS A 4 44.12 -9.14 -10.63
C LYS A 4 43.06 -9.87 -9.80
N ALA A 5 43.02 -9.60 -8.49
CA ALA A 5 41.97 -10.08 -7.61
C ALA A 5 40.61 -9.65 -8.17
N ARG A 6 39.73 -10.61 -8.49
CA ARG A 6 38.35 -10.35 -8.88
C ARG A 6 37.66 -9.68 -7.69
N LYS A 7 37.33 -8.39 -7.84
CA LYS A 7 36.55 -7.62 -6.88
C LYS A 7 35.21 -8.36 -6.68
N ILE A 8 35.04 -9.00 -5.52
CA ILE A 8 33.77 -9.60 -5.14
C ILE A 8 32.79 -8.43 -4.96
N VAL A 9 32.02 -8.14 -6.00
CA VAL A 9 30.92 -7.20 -5.91
C VAL A 9 29.85 -7.89 -5.07
N GLY A 10 29.77 -7.54 -3.78
CA GLY A 10 28.72 -8.02 -2.90
C GLY A 10 27.36 -7.83 -3.58
N LYS A 11 26.51 -8.87 -3.56
CA LYS A 11 25.15 -8.77 -4.10
C LYS A 11 24.49 -7.55 -3.46
N ARG A 12 24.17 -6.53 -4.28
CA ARG A 12 23.40 -5.38 -3.80
C ARG A 12 22.13 -5.92 -3.16
N PRO A 13 21.74 -5.45 -1.96
CA PRO A 13 20.49 -5.85 -1.36
C PRO A 13 19.37 -5.60 -2.39
N PRO A 14 18.44 -6.55 -2.56
CA PRO A 14 17.38 -6.41 -3.54
C PRO A 14 16.66 -5.08 -3.29
N ARG A 15 16.64 -4.21 -4.31
CA ARG A 15 15.85 -2.99 -4.24
C ARG A 15 14.41 -3.38 -3.95
N LEU A 16 13.77 -2.64 -3.05
CA LEU A 16 12.33 -2.70 -2.79
C LEU A 16 11.59 -2.40 -4.10
N ARG A 17 11.36 -3.43 -4.93
CA ARG A 17 10.51 -3.29 -6.11
C ARG A 17 9.09 -3.13 -5.58
N LYS A 18 8.40 -2.08 -6.01
CA LYS A 18 6.96 -1.88 -5.74
C LYS A 18 6.15 -2.95 -6.48
N ARG A 19 6.24 -4.21 -6.05
CA ARG A 19 5.32 -5.26 -6.48
C ARG A 19 4.07 -5.15 -5.63
N SER A 20 2.91 -5.04 -6.28
CA SER A 20 1.62 -5.05 -5.61
C SER A 20 1.18 -6.49 -5.36
N LEU A 21 0.33 -6.70 -4.36
CA LEU A 21 -0.30 -8.01 -4.14
C LEU A 21 -1.10 -8.48 -5.38
N GLY A 22 -1.62 -7.56 -6.20
CA GLY A 22 -2.24 -7.90 -7.48
C GLY A 22 -1.26 -8.55 -8.46
N SER A 23 -0.05 -8.01 -8.60
CA SER A 23 0.99 -8.65 -9.43
C SER A 23 1.41 -10.02 -8.89
N THR A 24 1.42 -10.18 -7.56
CA THR A 24 1.69 -11.47 -6.90
C THR A 24 0.59 -12.49 -7.19
N LEU A 25 -0.69 -12.12 -7.07
CA LEU A 25 -1.83 -12.98 -7.41
C LEU A 25 -1.78 -13.42 -8.87
N VAL A 26 -1.48 -12.50 -9.79
CA VAL A 26 -1.36 -12.82 -11.22
C VAL A 26 -0.20 -13.79 -11.47
N ALA A 27 0.97 -13.57 -10.87
CA ALA A 27 2.11 -14.48 -11.01
C ALA A 27 1.79 -15.89 -10.48
N GLU A 28 1.10 -15.99 -9.35
CA GLU A 28 0.64 -17.26 -8.78
C GLU A 28 -0.33 -18.00 -9.72
N LEU A 29 -1.32 -17.28 -10.28
CA LEU A 29 -2.28 -17.84 -11.22
C LEU A 29 -1.62 -18.30 -12.52
N LYS A 30 -0.62 -17.56 -13.02
CA LYS A 30 0.17 -17.96 -14.18
C LYS A 30 0.96 -19.25 -13.88
N ALA A 31 1.59 -19.35 -12.70
CA ALA A 31 2.27 -20.57 -12.27
C ALA A 31 1.32 -21.77 -12.20
N LYS A 32 0.13 -21.58 -11.62
CA LYS A 32 -0.91 -22.62 -11.50
C LYS A 32 -1.52 -23.04 -12.84
N SER A 33 -1.46 -22.20 -13.87
CA SER A 33 -2.01 -22.53 -15.18
C SER A 33 -1.26 -23.64 -15.92
N GLY A 34 -0.03 -23.99 -15.50
CA GLY A 34 0.79 -25.02 -16.12
C GLY A 34 1.26 -24.68 -17.56
N ARG A 35 1.01 -23.45 -18.01
CA ARG A 35 1.40 -22.97 -19.35
C ARG A 35 2.90 -22.76 -19.42
N LYS A 36 3.58 -23.52 -20.28
CA LYS A 36 5.02 -23.41 -20.54
C LYS A 36 5.36 -22.35 -21.59
N ASP A 37 4.36 -21.85 -22.31
CA ASP A 37 4.49 -20.87 -23.39
C ASP A 37 4.48 -19.42 -22.89
N ILE A 38 4.23 -19.20 -21.59
CA ILE A 38 4.23 -17.88 -20.97
C ILE A 38 5.46 -17.72 -20.07
N SER A 39 6.12 -16.58 -20.17
CA SER A 39 7.15 -16.17 -19.22
C SER A 39 6.53 -15.25 -18.18
N PHE A 40 6.81 -15.50 -16.91
CA PHE A 40 6.36 -14.63 -15.82
C PHE A 40 7.40 -14.62 -14.69
N GLU A 41 7.42 -13.53 -13.94
CA GLU A 41 8.29 -13.37 -12.79
C GLU A 41 7.64 -14.05 -11.58
N THR A 42 8.31 -15.04 -10.98
CA THR A 42 7.81 -15.69 -9.76
C THR A 42 7.68 -14.67 -8.64
N ALA A 43 6.55 -14.71 -7.92
CA ALA A 43 6.36 -13.90 -6.73
C ALA A 43 7.29 -14.37 -5.60
N ALA A 44 7.79 -13.43 -4.81
CA ALA A 44 8.56 -13.79 -3.61
C ALA A 44 7.64 -14.43 -2.55
N ASP A 45 8.18 -15.35 -1.75
CA ASP A 45 7.41 -16.16 -0.81
C ASP A 45 6.68 -15.31 0.24
N TYR A 46 7.33 -14.28 0.80
CA TYR A 46 6.68 -13.35 1.72
C TYR A 46 5.47 -12.63 1.08
N ALA A 47 5.55 -12.30 -0.21
CA ALA A 47 4.48 -11.62 -0.91
C ALA A 47 3.31 -12.58 -1.18
N LEU A 48 3.59 -13.84 -1.52
CA LEU A 48 2.56 -14.89 -1.67
C LEU A 48 1.85 -15.16 -0.35
N LYS A 49 2.61 -15.33 0.74
CA LYS A 49 2.05 -15.51 2.08
C LYS A 49 1.16 -14.32 2.48
N THR A 50 1.62 -13.10 2.21
CA THR A 50 0.82 -11.89 2.46
C THR A 50 -0.45 -11.88 1.60
N CYS A 51 -0.35 -12.20 0.31
CA CYS A 51 -1.48 -12.30 -0.62
C CYS A 51 -2.56 -13.27 -0.12
N HIS A 52 -2.17 -14.46 0.37
CA HIS A 52 -3.08 -15.47 0.91
C HIS A 52 -3.72 -15.08 2.23
N ASN A 53 -3.01 -14.31 3.06
CA ASN A 53 -3.51 -13.86 4.35
C ASN A 53 -4.53 -12.72 4.26
N VAL A 54 -4.63 -12.04 3.11
CA VAL A 54 -5.66 -11.01 2.90
C VAL A 54 -7.02 -11.70 2.66
N PRO A 55 -8.00 -11.53 3.57
CA PRO A 55 -9.35 -12.05 3.37
C PRO A 55 -9.94 -11.59 2.05
N ILE A 56 -10.78 -12.41 1.43
CA ILE A 56 -11.37 -12.12 0.11
C ILE A 56 -12.19 -10.81 0.18
N GLU A 57 -12.86 -10.58 1.30
CA GLU A 57 -13.65 -9.39 1.63
C GLU A 57 -12.78 -8.14 1.78
N GLN A 58 -11.47 -8.29 1.95
CA GLN A 58 -10.50 -7.19 2.04
C GLN A 58 -9.69 -7.02 0.74
N ARG A 59 -10.13 -7.63 -0.37
CA ARG A 59 -9.58 -7.39 -1.70
C ARG A 59 -10.41 -6.34 -2.44
N ALA A 60 -9.78 -5.53 -3.28
CA ALA A 60 -10.45 -4.38 -3.90
C ALA A 60 -11.49 -4.77 -4.95
N GLY A 61 -11.34 -5.95 -5.56
CA GLY A 61 -12.32 -6.52 -6.48
C GLY A 61 -13.60 -7.00 -5.78
N TYR A 62 -13.62 -7.10 -4.45
CA TYR A 62 -14.81 -7.47 -3.71
C TYR A 62 -15.88 -6.37 -3.83
N PRO A 63 -17.16 -6.68 -4.12
CA PRO A 63 -18.22 -5.68 -4.23
C PRO A 63 -18.37 -4.87 -2.93
N LEU A 64 -18.66 -3.58 -3.04
CA LEU A 64 -18.94 -2.72 -1.89
C LEU A 64 -20.38 -2.93 -1.39
N LYS A 65 -21.29 -3.31 -2.29
CA LYS A 65 -22.69 -3.64 -1.98
C LYS A 65 -22.98 -5.05 -2.46
N LEU A 66 -23.52 -5.90 -1.59
CA LEU A 66 -23.91 -7.26 -1.96
C LEU A 66 -25.40 -7.28 -2.28
N THR A 67 -25.75 -7.77 -3.47
CA THR A 67 -27.15 -7.98 -3.85
C THR A 67 -27.70 -9.19 -3.09
N LYS A 68 -28.88 -9.04 -2.49
CA LYS A 68 -29.54 -10.15 -1.78
C LYS A 68 -29.80 -11.31 -2.75
N GLY A 69 -29.43 -12.53 -2.36
CA GLY A 69 -29.57 -13.72 -3.19
C GLY A 69 -28.51 -13.89 -4.28
N ALA A 70 -27.47 -13.03 -4.30
CA ALA A 70 -26.34 -13.20 -5.20
C ALA A 70 -25.59 -14.51 -4.93
N VAL A 71 -24.98 -15.06 -5.98
CA VAL A 71 -24.10 -16.22 -5.88
C VAL A 71 -22.96 -15.90 -4.90
N PRO A 72 -22.66 -16.78 -3.92
CA PRO A 72 -21.55 -16.57 -3.01
C PRO A 72 -20.24 -16.32 -3.76
N ILE A 73 -19.48 -15.32 -3.32
CA ILE A 73 -18.28 -14.85 -4.02
C ILE A 73 -17.22 -15.96 -4.19
N LYS A 74 -17.12 -16.85 -3.21
CA LYS A 74 -16.23 -18.03 -3.27
C LYS A 74 -16.63 -19.04 -4.35
N ALA A 75 -17.88 -18.99 -4.81
CA ALA A 75 -18.45 -19.86 -5.83
C ALA A 75 -18.48 -19.22 -7.23
N TRP A 76 -17.94 -18.00 -7.40
CA TRP A 76 -17.86 -17.37 -8.71
C TRP A 76 -17.06 -18.22 -9.70
N LYS A 77 -17.72 -18.54 -10.81
CA LYS A 77 -17.18 -19.36 -11.89
C LYS A 77 -17.57 -18.76 -13.23
N CYS A 78 -16.66 -18.85 -14.20
CA CYS A 78 -16.95 -18.49 -15.57
C CYS A 78 -17.80 -19.57 -16.25
N LYS A 79 -18.32 -19.26 -17.45
CA LYS A 79 -19.08 -20.21 -18.29
C LYS A 79 -18.30 -21.52 -18.56
N ASP A 80 -16.97 -21.46 -18.61
CA ASP A 80 -16.08 -22.61 -18.76
C ASP A 80 -15.76 -23.33 -17.42
N GLY A 81 -16.53 -23.07 -16.37
CA GLY A 81 -16.40 -23.69 -15.05
C GLY A 81 -15.20 -23.25 -14.22
N LYS A 82 -14.31 -22.41 -14.79
CA LYS A 82 -13.12 -21.93 -14.09
C LYS A 82 -13.46 -20.97 -12.98
N LYS A 83 -12.81 -21.16 -11.83
CA LYS A 83 -12.93 -20.28 -10.67
C LYS A 83 -12.40 -18.88 -10.98
N VAL A 84 -13.10 -17.87 -10.46
CA VAL A 84 -12.64 -16.48 -10.47
C VAL A 84 -12.10 -16.13 -9.10
N GLU A 85 -10.83 -15.72 -9.04
CA GLU A 85 -10.21 -15.21 -7.81
C GLU A 85 -10.47 -13.71 -7.69
N VAL A 86 -10.88 -13.23 -6.53
CA VAL A 86 -11.13 -11.80 -6.33
C VAL A 86 -9.82 -11.01 -6.42
N ASP A 87 -9.84 -9.96 -7.23
CA ASP A 87 -8.68 -9.16 -7.60
C ASP A 87 -8.27 -8.19 -6.47
N PHE A 88 -6.98 -7.88 -6.38
CA PHE A 88 -6.45 -6.79 -5.56
C PHE A 88 -6.58 -5.43 -6.24
N GLY A 89 -6.85 -5.40 -7.54
CA GLY A 89 -7.22 -4.21 -8.30
C GLY A 89 -8.73 -4.00 -8.38
N ARG A 90 -9.12 -2.80 -8.82
CA ARG A 90 -10.49 -2.46 -9.20
C ARG A 90 -10.47 -1.40 -10.32
N CYS A 91 -11.29 -1.55 -11.34
CA CYS A 91 -11.46 -0.54 -12.39
C CYS A 91 -12.14 0.73 -11.86
N SER A 92 -11.75 1.90 -12.37
CA SER A 92 -12.24 3.22 -11.92
C SER A 92 -13.72 3.47 -12.19
N TRP A 93 -14.28 2.77 -13.18
CA TRP A 93 -15.66 2.91 -13.63
C TRP A 93 -16.60 1.83 -13.07
N LEU A 94 -16.08 0.89 -12.27
CA LEU A 94 -16.84 -0.29 -11.85
C LEU A 94 -17.79 0.03 -10.68
N PRO A 95 -19.12 -0.10 -10.84
CA PRO A 95 -20.08 0.27 -9.80
C PRO A 95 -19.92 -0.53 -8.50
N ASP A 96 -20.46 0.00 -7.40
CA ASP A 96 -20.29 -0.54 -6.05
C ASP A 96 -20.81 -1.98 -5.86
N ASP A 97 -21.85 -2.37 -6.59
CA ASP A 97 -22.47 -3.68 -6.53
C ASP A 97 -21.82 -4.71 -7.47
N TRP A 98 -20.84 -4.29 -8.27
CA TRP A 98 -20.10 -5.19 -9.16
C TRP A 98 -18.83 -5.75 -8.52
N GLY A 99 -18.49 -6.96 -8.93
CA GLY A 99 -17.25 -7.64 -8.60
C GLY A 99 -16.17 -7.48 -9.67
N GLN A 100 -14.90 -7.52 -9.26
CA GLN A 100 -13.77 -7.73 -10.15
C GLN A 100 -12.95 -8.93 -9.68
N GLY A 101 -12.53 -9.75 -10.63
CA GLY A 101 -11.68 -10.90 -10.37
C GLY A 101 -10.71 -11.18 -11.50
N VAL A 102 -9.88 -12.18 -11.30
CA VAL A 102 -8.93 -12.70 -12.26
C VAL A 102 -9.18 -14.20 -12.42
N LYS A 103 -9.22 -14.67 -13.66
CA LYS A 103 -9.29 -16.10 -13.99
C LYS A 103 -8.07 -16.55 -14.78
N MET A 104 -7.80 -17.85 -14.77
CA MET A 104 -6.81 -18.46 -15.68
C MET A 104 -7.39 -18.65 -17.09
N THR A 105 -6.58 -18.36 -18.11
CA THR A 105 -6.92 -18.68 -19.51
C THR A 105 -6.75 -20.18 -19.81
N SER A 106 -7.47 -20.73 -20.80
CA SER A 106 -7.16 -22.08 -21.29
C SER A 106 -5.81 -22.08 -22.02
N PRO A 107 -5.04 -23.18 -21.99
CA PRO A 107 -3.81 -23.32 -22.78
C PRO A 107 -4.02 -23.10 -24.29
N THR A 108 -5.21 -23.38 -24.80
CA THR A 108 -5.58 -23.22 -26.21
C THR A 108 -5.69 -21.77 -26.67
N PHE A 109 -5.81 -20.80 -25.75
CA PHE A 109 -5.79 -19.38 -26.11
C PHE A 109 -4.37 -18.94 -26.43
N ARG A 110 -4.04 -18.87 -27.73
CA ARG A 110 -2.80 -18.30 -28.25
C ARG A 110 -2.82 -16.79 -27.99
N SER A 111 -2.14 -16.33 -26.93
CA SER A 111 -1.82 -14.90 -26.81
C SER A 111 -0.60 -14.65 -27.67
N THR A 112 -0.75 -13.88 -28.75
CA THR A 112 0.37 -13.35 -29.52
C THR A 112 1.09 -12.29 -28.66
N GLY A 113 2.02 -12.75 -27.83
CA GLY A 113 2.77 -11.90 -26.88
C GLY A 113 2.73 -12.45 -25.46
N GLY A 114 3.89 -12.55 -24.81
CA GLY A 114 4.13 -13.27 -23.54
C GLY A 114 3.36 -12.80 -22.30
N GLY A 115 2.36 -11.94 -22.44
CA GLY A 115 1.55 -11.42 -21.34
C GLY A 115 0.37 -12.30 -20.91
N GLY A 116 0.06 -13.38 -21.64
CA GLY A 116 -1.09 -14.25 -21.41
C GLY A 116 -1.11 -15.01 -20.07
N GLY A 117 -2.04 -15.96 -19.94
CA GLY A 117 -2.18 -16.83 -18.76
C GLY A 117 -3.34 -16.45 -17.83
N THR A 118 -3.70 -15.17 -17.76
CA THR A 118 -4.79 -14.67 -16.91
C THR A 118 -5.67 -13.65 -17.64
N LEU A 119 -6.93 -13.53 -17.22
CA LEU A 119 -7.87 -12.52 -17.70
C LEU A 119 -8.58 -11.84 -16.52
N THR A 120 -8.63 -10.51 -16.54
CA THR A 120 -9.50 -9.73 -15.65
C THR A 120 -10.95 -9.93 -16.07
N CYS A 121 -11.82 -10.09 -15.08
CA CYS A 121 -13.23 -10.43 -15.21
C CYS A 121 -14.06 -9.47 -14.35
N PHE A 122 -15.23 -9.08 -14.84
CA PHE A 122 -16.22 -8.28 -14.10
C PHE A 122 -17.44 -9.15 -13.82
N VAL A 123 -17.85 -9.23 -12.57
CA VAL A 123 -18.94 -10.10 -12.13
C VAL A 123 -20.17 -9.25 -11.84
N SER A 124 -21.31 -9.61 -12.44
CA SER A 124 -22.58 -8.91 -12.26
C SER A 124 -23.03 -8.90 -10.79
N PRO A 125 -23.93 -7.98 -10.40
CA PRO A 125 -24.38 -7.85 -9.02
C PRO A 125 -25.02 -9.10 -8.42
N ASP A 126 -25.63 -9.95 -9.25
CA ASP A 126 -26.19 -11.24 -8.86
C ASP A 126 -25.16 -12.37 -8.73
N GLY A 127 -23.90 -12.12 -9.09
CA GLY A 127 -22.81 -13.10 -9.07
C GLY A 127 -22.87 -14.17 -10.17
N ARG A 128 -23.81 -14.08 -11.13
CA ARG A 128 -24.10 -15.15 -12.10
C ARG A 128 -23.37 -14.97 -13.43
N THR A 129 -23.24 -13.73 -13.88
CA THR A 129 -22.69 -13.43 -15.22
C THR A 129 -21.32 -12.78 -15.11
N ILE A 130 -20.41 -13.21 -15.97
CA ILE A 130 -19.03 -12.74 -16.00
C ILE A 130 -18.72 -12.12 -17.35
N TYR A 131 -18.25 -10.89 -17.31
CA TYR A 131 -17.90 -10.05 -18.45
C TYR A 131 -16.39 -9.80 -18.48
N TYR A 132 -15.86 -9.43 -19.64
CA TYR A 132 -14.42 -9.17 -19.82
C TYR A 132 -14.11 -7.75 -20.30
N HIS A 133 -15.13 -7.02 -20.73
CA HIS A 133 -14.98 -5.70 -21.35
C HIS A 133 -16.00 -4.72 -20.78
N LYS A 134 -15.58 -3.48 -20.59
CA LYS A 134 -16.42 -2.38 -20.12
C LYS A 134 -17.68 -2.20 -20.96
N CYS A 135 -17.57 -2.25 -22.29
CA CYS A 135 -18.71 -2.03 -23.20
C CYS A 135 -19.85 -3.03 -22.98
N VAL A 136 -19.55 -4.28 -22.66
CA VAL A 136 -20.57 -5.31 -22.38
C VAL A 136 -21.19 -5.13 -20.99
N VAL A 137 -20.40 -4.64 -20.03
CA VAL A 137 -20.94 -4.22 -18.72
C VAL A 137 -21.87 -3.01 -18.88
N GLU A 138 -21.50 -2.03 -19.69
CA GLU A 138 -22.34 -0.85 -20.01
C GLU A 138 -23.64 -1.25 -20.71
N GLU A 139 -23.59 -2.21 -21.63
CA GLU A 139 -24.77 -2.77 -22.29
C GLU A 139 -25.70 -3.44 -21.28
N TYR A 140 -25.16 -4.28 -20.38
CA TYR A 140 -25.96 -4.91 -19.33
C TYR A 140 -26.58 -3.90 -18.36
N VAL A 141 -25.84 -2.85 -17.99
CA VAL A 141 -26.33 -1.79 -17.09
C VAL A 141 -27.29 -0.82 -17.81
N GLY A 142 -27.30 -0.81 -19.15
CA GLY A 142 -28.15 0.06 -19.96
C GLY A 142 -27.70 1.52 -20.02
N ARG A 143 -26.44 1.82 -19.65
CA ARG A 143 -25.87 3.18 -19.74
C ARG A 143 -24.34 3.16 -19.77
N LYS A 144 -23.75 4.29 -20.17
CA LYS A 144 -22.30 4.51 -20.06
C LYS A 144 -21.87 4.64 -18.60
N LEU A 145 -20.74 4.02 -18.29
CA LEU A 145 -20.11 4.05 -16.97
C LEU A 145 -18.96 5.04 -16.97
N THR A 146 -18.85 5.80 -15.89
CA THR A 146 -17.88 6.87 -15.69
C THR A 146 -17.06 6.62 -14.43
N ASP A 147 -15.99 7.39 -14.21
CA ASP A 147 -15.20 7.26 -12.97
C ASP A 147 -15.99 7.63 -11.70
N LYS A 148 -17.09 8.38 -11.84
CA LYS A 148 -18.01 8.65 -10.72
C LYS A 148 -18.67 7.37 -10.22
N ASP A 149 -18.95 6.41 -11.09
CA ASP A 149 -19.60 5.15 -10.74
C ASP A 149 -18.71 4.25 -9.87
N GLY A 150 -17.39 4.28 -10.10
CA GLY A 150 -16.43 3.47 -9.33
C GLY A 150 -15.65 4.25 -8.27
N LEU A 151 -15.98 5.51 -8.00
CA LEU A 151 -15.25 6.37 -7.07
C LEU A 151 -15.08 5.73 -5.68
N ASN A 152 -16.17 5.22 -5.09
CA ASN A 152 -16.11 4.55 -3.79
C ASN A 152 -15.22 3.29 -3.83
N GLY A 153 -15.30 2.55 -4.93
CA GLY A 153 -14.43 1.41 -5.21
C GLY A 153 -12.95 1.80 -5.27
N GLN A 154 -12.62 2.94 -5.89
CA GLN A 154 -11.26 3.45 -5.93
C GLN A 154 -10.77 3.96 -4.56
N ILE A 155 -11.64 4.61 -3.78
CA ILE A 155 -11.33 4.99 -2.40
C ILE A 155 -11.03 3.75 -1.55
N ARG A 156 -11.82 2.68 -1.70
CA ARG A 156 -11.56 1.39 -1.04
C ARG A 156 -10.24 0.78 -1.52
N LEU A 157 -9.98 0.76 -2.83
CA LEU A 157 -8.72 0.27 -3.40
C LEU A 157 -7.52 1.01 -2.80
N ALA A 158 -7.57 2.34 -2.75
CA ALA A 158 -6.54 3.19 -2.18
C ALA A 158 -6.25 2.84 -0.71
N LYS A 159 -7.29 2.70 0.13
CA LYS A 159 -7.18 2.28 1.54
C LYS A 159 -6.55 0.89 1.68
N LEU A 160 -6.98 -0.06 0.86
CA LEU A 160 -6.47 -1.43 0.89
C LEU A 160 -5.01 -1.50 0.43
N GLN A 161 -4.65 -0.82 -0.67
CA GLN A 161 -3.28 -0.75 -1.16
C GLN A 161 -2.33 -0.12 -0.15
N ALA A 162 -2.77 0.94 0.52
CA ALA A 162 -2.00 1.57 1.59
C ALA A 162 -1.76 0.59 2.77
N THR A 163 -2.80 -0.12 3.21
CA THR A 163 -2.68 -1.16 4.25
C THR A 163 -1.70 -2.26 3.82
N GLN A 164 -1.85 -2.74 2.59
CA GLN A 164 -1.03 -3.82 2.03
C GLN A 164 0.42 -3.40 1.82
N ALA A 165 0.68 -2.13 1.45
CA ALA A 165 2.03 -1.61 1.30
C ALA A 165 2.79 -1.64 2.64
N VAL A 166 2.12 -1.21 3.73
CA VAL A 166 2.69 -1.30 5.09
C VAL A 166 2.95 -2.76 5.48
N GLN A 167 2.01 -3.66 5.21
CA GLN A 167 2.17 -5.09 5.49
C GLN A 167 3.31 -5.73 4.70
N LEU A 168 3.44 -5.41 3.41
CA LEU A 168 4.53 -5.91 2.56
C LEU A 168 5.89 -5.40 3.01
N ALA A 169 6.00 -4.10 3.32
CA ALA A 169 7.24 -3.53 3.84
C ALA A 169 7.67 -4.24 5.14
N ARG A 170 6.72 -4.48 6.05
CA ARG A 170 6.92 -5.24 7.27
C ARG A 170 7.36 -6.68 7.00
N ALA A 171 6.67 -7.39 6.10
CA ALA A 171 6.99 -8.78 5.76
C ALA A 171 8.37 -8.92 5.09
N GLN A 172 8.73 -7.97 4.24
CA GLN A 172 10.02 -7.97 3.56
C GLN A 172 11.18 -7.73 4.50
N LEU A 173 11.04 -6.84 5.50
CA LEU A 173 12.08 -6.67 6.52
C LEU A 173 12.25 -7.92 7.38
N ARG A 174 11.16 -8.63 7.69
CA ARG A 174 11.21 -9.90 8.42
C ARG A 174 12.02 -10.97 7.68
N GLU A 175 11.84 -11.07 6.37
CA GLU A 175 12.58 -12.04 5.54
C GLU A 175 14.04 -11.61 5.32
N ALA A 176 14.31 -10.30 5.25
CA ALA A 176 15.66 -9.77 5.06
C ALA A 176 16.63 -10.08 6.20
N GLY A 177 16.14 -10.53 7.36
CA GLY A 177 16.91 -11.36 8.29
C GLY A 177 18.29 -10.81 8.67
N THR A 178 18.38 -9.55 9.08
CA THR A 178 19.51 -9.09 9.90
C THR A 178 19.51 -9.91 11.19
N THR A 179 20.24 -11.04 11.19
CA THR A 179 20.79 -11.96 12.23
C THR A 179 20.26 -12.02 13.67
N SER A 180 19.47 -11.07 14.12
CA SER A 180 18.68 -11.11 15.35
C SER A 180 17.45 -12.00 15.14
N SER A 181 17.27 -12.97 16.02
CA SER A 181 16.09 -13.85 16.11
C SER A 181 14.78 -13.12 16.46
N TYR A 182 14.78 -11.80 16.48
CA TYR A 182 13.62 -10.97 16.77
C TYR A 182 12.95 -10.52 15.47
N ILE A 183 11.87 -11.19 15.09
CA ILE A 183 11.17 -10.98 13.82
C ILE A 183 9.71 -10.59 14.10
N ALA A 184 9.46 -9.29 14.28
CA ALA A 184 8.17 -8.67 14.06
C ALA A 184 8.41 -7.35 13.30
N ALA A 185 7.55 -6.93 12.36
CA ALA A 185 7.08 -5.54 12.42
C ALA A 185 7.17 -5.02 13.85
N ASP A 186 8.24 -4.32 14.17
CA ASP A 186 8.50 -3.99 15.56
C ASP A 186 7.32 -3.16 16.05
N ALA A 187 6.56 -3.71 16.99
CA ALA A 187 5.79 -2.85 17.86
C ALA A 187 6.80 -1.84 18.40
N ASP A 188 6.43 -0.57 18.54
CA ASP A 188 7.36 0.48 19.00
C ASP A 188 8.16 0.06 20.25
N LYS A 189 7.60 -0.86 21.04
CA LYS A 189 8.28 -1.65 22.09
C LYS A 189 9.68 -2.18 21.74
N SER A 190 9.91 -2.80 20.59
CA SER A 190 11.24 -3.34 20.24
C SER A 190 12.20 -2.25 19.83
N PHE A 191 11.74 -1.24 19.10
CA PHE A 191 12.53 -0.05 18.81
C PHE A 191 12.95 0.66 20.12
N PHE A 192 12.03 0.81 21.08
CA PHE A 192 12.33 1.41 22.38
C PHE A 192 13.29 0.57 23.26
N LYS A 193 13.66 -0.65 22.87
CA LYS A 193 14.76 -1.39 23.53
C LYS A 193 16.12 -0.77 23.21
N LEU A 194 16.26 -0.03 22.10
CA LEU A 194 17.48 0.71 21.76
C LEU A 194 17.74 1.86 22.73
N LEU A 195 16.68 2.43 23.30
CA LEU A 195 16.79 3.51 24.27
C LEU A 195 17.29 2.97 25.61
N SER A 196 18.04 3.79 26.34
CA SER A 196 18.36 3.53 27.74
C SER A 196 17.11 3.61 28.62
N THR A 197 17.18 3.06 29.83
CA THR A 197 16.10 3.20 30.82
C THR A 197 15.84 4.67 31.20
N ARG A 198 16.87 5.52 31.15
CA ARG A 198 16.73 6.96 31.42
C ARG A 198 15.94 7.66 30.31
N GLU A 199 16.24 7.36 29.05
CA GLU A 199 15.53 7.93 27.90
C GLU A 199 14.07 7.46 27.85
N ARG A 200 13.81 6.15 28.06
CA ARG A 200 12.44 5.62 28.10
C ARG A 200 11.55 6.29 29.15
N LYS A 201 12.11 6.70 30.29
CA LYS A 201 11.36 7.36 31.38
C LYS A 201 10.86 8.75 31.02
N VAL A 202 11.48 9.40 30.04
CA VAL A 202 11.14 10.78 29.64
C VAL A 202 10.42 10.84 28.30
N LEU A 203 10.00 9.70 27.75
CA LEU A 203 9.22 9.68 26.51
C LEU A 203 7.86 10.35 26.72
N PRO A 204 7.51 11.36 25.91
CA PRO A 204 6.18 11.97 25.95
C PRO A 204 5.10 10.98 25.50
N SER A 205 3.88 11.17 25.98
CA SER A 205 2.73 10.40 25.48
C SER A 205 2.31 10.89 24.09
N ALA A 206 1.60 10.06 23.34
CA ALA A 206 1.10 10.42 22.01
C ALA A 206 0.21 11.68 22.03
N GLU A 207 -0.52 11.89 23.13
CA GLU A 207 -1.43 13.03 23.33
C GLU A 207 -0.69 14.36 23.55
N ALA A 208 0.59 14.31 23.93
CA ALA A 208 1.43 15.50 24.08
C ALA A 208 1.83 16.12 22.73
N PHE A 209 1.56 15.42 21.63
CA PHE A 209 1.87 15.87 20.28
C PHE A 209 0.64 16.35 19.51
N HIS A 210 0.87 17.33 18.63
CA HIS A 210 -0.03 17.72 17.57
C HIS A 210 0.53 17.27 16.23
N PHE A 211 0.09 16.10 15.78
CA PHE A 211 0.49 15.56 14.49
C PHE A 211 -0.19 16.30 13.34
N CYS A 212 0.62 16.84 12.44
CA CYS A 212 0.22 17.72 11.36
C CYS A 212 0.72 17.17 10.02
N VAL A 213 -0.19 16.88 9.09
CA VAL A 213 0.17 16.53 7.72
C VAL A 213 -0.02 17.76 6.85
N VAL A 214 1.03 18.19 6.16
CA VAL A 214 0.96 19.32 5.21
C VAL A 214 0.79 18.76 3.80
N SER A 215 -0.28 19.17 3.12
CA SER A 215 -0.69 18.58 1.86
C SER A 215 -1.39 19.61 0.97
N ALA A 216 -1.31 19.47 -0.35
CA ALA A 216 -2.04 20.33 -1.27
C ALA A 216 -2.41 19.57 -2.55
N ARG A 217 -3.65 19.75 -3.03
CA ARG A 217 -4.12 19.29 -4.36
C ARG A 217 -3.98 17.79 -4.65
N ARG A 218 -3.78 16.91 -3.66
CA ARG A 218 -3.68 15.46 -3.88
C ARG A 218 -5.03 14.79 -4.00
N ALA A 219 -6.04 15.26 -3.28
CA ALA A 219 -7.35 14.61 -3.22
C ALA A 219 -8.12 14.62 -4.57
N ALA A 220 -7.70 15.44 -5.54
CA ALA A 220 -8.31 15.50 -6.86
C ALA A 220 -7.93 14.32 -7.78
N LYS A 221 -6.90 13.53 -7.43
CA LYS A 221 -6.41 12.40 -8.25
C LYS A 221 -6.37 11.11 -7.44
N LEU A 222 -6.64 9.98 -8.09
CA LEU A 222 -6.64 8.67 -7.45
C LEU A 222 -5.30 8.31 -6.81
N GLU A 223 -4.19 8.64 -7.48
CA GLU A 223 -2.84 8.44 -6.94
C GLU A 223 -2.64 9.24 -5.66
N GLY A 224 -3.11 10.49 -5.64
CA GLY A 224 -3.03 11.34 -4.46
C GLY A 224 -3.93 10.86 -3.33
N ILE A 225 -5.12 10.36 -3.61
CA ILE A 225 -6.00 9.72 -2.62
C ILE A 225 -5.31 8.49 -1.99
N ARG A 226 -4.60 7.68 -2.78
CA ARG A 226 -3.83 6.54 -2.25
C ARG A 226 -2.70 6.99 -1.33
N ASP A 227 -1.95 8.02 -1.72
CA ASP A 227 -0.85 8.52 -0.90
C ASP A 227 -1.39 9.12 0.42
N ILE A 228 -2.50 9.87 0.35
CA ILE A 228 -3.24 10.37 1.53
C ILE A 228 -3.61 9.22 2.48
N PHE A 229 -4.23 8.15 1.98
CA PHE A 229 -4.61 7.02 2.84
C PHE A 229 -3.39 6.26 3.37
N THR A 230 -2.27 6.23 2.65
CA THR A 230 -1.02 5.65 3.12
C THR A 230 -0.51 6.37 4.37
N VAL A 231 -0.52 7.69 4.38
CA VAL A 231 -0.13 8.48 5.55
C VAL A 231 -1.19 8.37 6.66
N GLN A 232 -2.48 8.52 6.34
CA GLN A 232 -3.56 8.44 7.32
C GLN A 232 -3.59 7.09 8.06
N LEU A 233 -3.33 5.99 7.37
CA LEU A 233 -3.30 4.66 7.96
C LEU A 233 -2.11 4.47 8.91
N GLN A 234 -0.93 5.00 8.56
CA GLN A 234 0.23 4.93 9.46
C GLN A 234 -0.04 5.63 10.80
N PHE A 235 -0.72 6.78 10.79
CA PHE A 235 -1.11 7.47 12.03
C PHE A 235 -2.22 6.71 12.77
N ARG A 236 -3.24 6.24 12.07
CA ARG A 236 -4.36 5.50 12.69
C ARG A 236 -3.89 4.21 13.35
N ASP A 237 -3.00 3.47 12.70
CA ASP A 237 -2.40 2.25 13.26
C ASP A 237 -1.57 2.54 14.52
N ALA A 238 -1.08 3.79 14.66
CA ALA A 238 -0.40 4.30 15.84
C ALA A 238 -1.34 4.91 16.89
N GLY A 239 -2.66 4.78 16.71
CA GLY A 239 -3.67 5.29 17.64
C GLY A 239 -3.88 6.79 17.62
N VAL A 240 -3.33 7.50 16.62
CA VAL A 240 -3.43 8.97 16.53
C VAL A 240 -4.14 9.40 15.25
N THR A 241 -4.81 10.55 15.30
CA THR A 241 -5.47 11.15 14.13
C THR A 241 -4.76 12.47 13.81
N PRO A 242 -4.09 12.63 12.66
CA PRO A 242 -3.40 13.86 12.33
C PRO A 242 -4.40 14.97 11.94
N THR A 243 -3.95 16.23 11.98
CA THR A 243 -4.64 17.34 11.33
C THR A 243 -4.01 17.60 9.97
N TRP A 244 -4.82 17.63 8.92
CA TRP A 244 -4.39 17.91 7.56
C TRP A 244 -4.48 19.41 7.27
N TYR A 245 -3.35 20.04 7.01
CA TYR A 245 -3.28 21.46 6.64
C TYR A 245 -3.20 21.56 5.12
N VAL A 246 -4.27 22.07 4.53
CA VAL A 246 -4.46 22.10 3.07
C VAL A 246 -4.71 23.52 2.56
N ASP A 247 -4.53 23.70 1.24
CA ASP A 247 -5.00 24.91 0.58
C ASP A 247 -6.54 24.98 0.60
N GLU A 248 -7.08 26.19 0.55
CA GLU A 248 -8.51 26.44 0.67
C GLU A 248 -9.35 25.68 -0.36
N GLY A 249 -8.87 25.63 -1.61
CA GLY A 249 -9.55 24.91 -2.70
C GLY A 249 -9.60 23.39 -2.50
N SER A 250 -8.69 22.82 -1.71
CA SER A 250 -8.64 21.39 -1.43
C SER A 250 -9.44 20.99 -0.18
N LEU A 251 -9.94 21.94 0.62
CA LEU A 251 -10.55 21.63 1.92
C LEU A 251 -11.75 20.68 1.80
N ALA A 252 -12.64 20.95 0.84
CA ALA A 252 -13.84 20.16 0.63
C ALA A 252 -13.52 18.70 0.27
N ASP A 253 -12.55 18.49 -0.62
CA ASP A 253 -12.15 17.15 -1.07
C ASP A 253 -11.56 16.32 0.08
N TYR A 254 -10.70 16.90 0.91
CA TYR A 254 -10.12 16.18 2.06
C TYR A 254 -11.18 15.86 3.11
N LYS A 255 -12.13 16.78 3.35
CA LYS A 255 -13.28 16.51 4.22
C LYS A 255 -14.19 15.41 3.66
N ALA A 256 -14.40 15.37 2.34
CA ALA A 256 -15.17 14.32 1.68
C ALA A 256 -14.51 12.92 1.82
N LEU A 257 -13.19 12.87 1.96
CA LEU A 257 -12.45 11.64 2.30
C LEU A 257 -12.56 11.24 3.78
N GLY A 258 -13.20 12.07 4.62
CA GLY A 258 -13.35 11.85 6.07
C GLY A 258 -12.13 12.29 6.90
N LEU A 259 -11.28 13.17 6.37
CA LEU A 259 -10.07 13.62 7.05
C LEU A 259 -10.34 14.85 7.93
N ARG A 260 -9.61 14.96 9.05
CA ARG A 260 -9.59 16.17 9.88
C ARG A 260 -8.74 17.24 9.18
N ALA A 261 -9.34 17.99 8.26
CA ALA A 261 -8.66 19.00 7.46
C ALA A 261 -9.02 20.45 7.83
N VAL A 262 -8.03 21.33 7.77
CA VAL A 262 -8.14 22.78 8.02
C VAL A 262 -7.40 23.58 6.94
N VAL A 263 -7.82 24.83 6.71
CA VAL A 263 -7.15 25.72 5.76
C VAL A 263 -5.82 26.18 6.37
N GLY A 264 -4.72 25.78 5.76
CA GLY A 264 -3.36 26.23 6.07
C GLY A 264 -2.79 27.25 5.09
N GLY A 265 -3.36 27.34 3.88
CA GLY A 265 -2.79 28.12 2.79
C GLY A 265 -1.73 27.33 2.01
N LYS A 266 -0.72 28.01 1.47
CA LYS A 266 0.41 27.37 0.77
C LYS A 266 1.39 26.73 1.77
N LEU A 267 2.39 25.98 1.28
CA LEU A 267 3.33 25.19 2.08
C LEU A 267 3.83 25.91 3.36
N THR A 268 4.45 27.09 3.24
CA THR A 268 4.99 27.83 4.41
C THR A 268 3.88 28.29 5.36
N GLN A 269 2.76 28.76 4.83
CA GLN A 269 1.61 29.20 5.64
C GLN A 269 1.02 28.03 6.41
N ALA A 270 0.88 26.87 5.77
CA ALA A 270 0.35 25.65 6.38
C ALA A 270 1.26 25.16 7.52
N ARG A 271 2.59 25.17 7.30
CA ARG A 271 3.59 24.85 8.33
C ARG A 271 3.54 25.81 9.52
N ASN A 272 3.43 27.11 9.26
CA ASN A 272 3.34 28.12 10.32
C ASN A 272 2.03 27.99 11.09
N LYS A 273 0.92 27.74 10.41
CA LYS A 273 -0.37 27.49 11.05
C LYS A 273 -0.33 26.25 11.94
N ALA A 274 0.32 25.17 11.49
CA ALA A 274 0.52 23.98 12.30
C ALA A 274 1.28 24.27 13.61
N LEU A 275 2.31 25.12 13.56
CA LEU A 275 3.03 25.58 14.77
C LEU A 275 2.12 26.39 15.69
N GLN A 276 1.36 27.34 15.14
CA GLN A 276 0.44 28.18 15.91
C GLN A 276 -0.66 27.33 16.59
N ASP A 277 -1.24 26.38 15.87
CA ASP A 277 -2.26 25.48 16.41
C ASP A 277 -1.66 24.55 17.48
N ALA A 278 -0.45 24.03 17.28
CA ALA A 278 0.24 23.25 18.32
C ALA A 278 0.51 24.07 19.58
N ALA A 279 1.01 25.31 19.43
CA ALA A 279 1.25 26.22 20.54
C ALA A 279 -0.03 26.56 21.30
N ARG A 280 -1.13 26.85 20.58
CA ARG A 280 -2.45 27.10 21.16
C ARG A 280 -3.00 25.90 21.93
N LEU A 281 -2.68 24.68 21.47
CA LEU A 281 -3.06 23.43 22.14
C LEU A 281 -2.13 23.07 23.30
N GLY A 282 -1.02 23.78 23.50
CA GLY A 282 0.00 23.41 24.49
C GLY A 282 0.71 22.09 24.15
N LYS A 283 0.88 21.78 22.87
CA LYS A 283 1.43 20.49 22.37
C LYS A 283 2.69 20.70 21.54
N ALA A 284 3.54 19.67 21.50
CA ALA A 284 4.66 19.63 20.57
C ALA A 284 4.16 19.46 19.12
N CYS A 285 4.63 20.30 18.20
CA CYS A 285 4.23 20.23 16.79
C CYS A 285 5.06 19.18 16.05
N VAL A 286 4.39 18.19 15.43
CA VAL A 286 5.05 17.20 14.57
C VAL A 286 4.51 17.38 13.16
N GLN A 287 5.34 17.87 12.24
CA GLN A 287 4.94 18.11 10.86
C GLN A 287 5.50 17.03 9.95
N CYS A 288 4.67 16.50 9.06
CA CYS A 288 5.10 15.52 8.08
C CYS A 288 4.49 15.79 6.70
N SER A 289 5.13 15.21 5.68
CA SER A 289 4.70 15.31 4.28
C SER A 289 3.63 14.27 3.96
N ASP A 290 2.78 14.58 2.98
CA ASP A 290 1.70 13.71 2.50
C ASP A 290 2.16 12.54 1.62
N ASP A 291 3.45 12.50 1.27
CA ASP A 291 4.08 11.49 0.39
C ASP A 291 4.99 10.50 1.14
N ILE A 292 4.90 10.46 2.47
CA ILE A 292 5.65 9.51 3.30
C ILE A 292 5.13 8.10 3.08
N SER A 293 5.98 7.25 2.52
CA SER A 293 5.68 5.84 2.30
C SER A 293 5.85 4.95 3.54
N ALA A 294 6.80 5.28 4.42
CA ALA A 294 7.06 4.60 5.69
C ALA A 294 7.94 5.48 6.59
N TRP A 295 7.87 5.26 7.91
CA TRP A 295 8.82 5.80 8.88
C TRP A 295 9.89 4.77 9.15
N VAL A 296 11.14 5.08 8.80
CA VAL A 296 12.27 4.15 8.91
C VAL A 296 13.35 4.78 9.76
N TYR A 297 13.69 4.10 10.86
CA TYR A 297 14.84 4.41 11.69
C TYR A 297 16.01 3.50 11.33
N TYR A 298 17.21 4.07 11.24
CA TYR A 298 18.45 3.37 10.92
C TYR A 298 19.35 3.40 12.14
N ASP A 299 19.64 2.23 12.70
CA ASP A 299 20.53 2.05 13.83
C ASP A 299 21.83 1.38 13.38
N GLY A 300 22.97 2.01 13.64
CA GLY A 300 24.25 1.46 13.25
C GLY A 300 25.41 2.41 13.50
N PRO A 301 26.65 1.91 13.38
CA PRO A 301 27.82 2.75 13.53
C PRO A 301 27.81 3.88 12.49
N PRO A 302 28.18 5.12 12.88
CA PRO A 302 28.29 6.21 11.93
C PRO A 302 29.39 5.92 10.89
N ALA A 303 29.31 6.58 9.75
CA ALA A 303 30.40 6.58 8.78
C ALA A 303 31.67 7.14 9.43
N ARG A 304 32.82 6.51 9.16
CA ARG A 304 34.12 6.94 9.72
C ARG A 304 34.56 8.31 9.19
N GLU A 305 34.07 8.68 8.02
CA GLU A 305 34.31 9.96 7.34
C GLU A 305 33.09 10.33 6.50
N ARG A 306 33.01 11.59 6.06
CA ARG A 306 31.90 12.11 5.24
C ARG A 306 32.04 11.82 3.74
N SER A 307 32.68 10.70 3.38
CA SER A 307 32.74 10.27 1.97
C SER A 307 31.48 9.50 1.58
N ASP A 308 31.03 9.66 0.33
CA ASP A 308 29.85 8.95 -0.18
C ASP A 308 29.98 7.43 -0.01
N ASN A 309 31.19 6.88 -0.16
CA ASN A 309 31.44 5.45 -0.02
C ASN A 309 31.25 4.96 1.42
N GLU A 310 31.74 5.70 2.41
CA GLU A 310 31.58 5.34 3.82
C GLU A 310 30.16 5.60 4.31
N LEU A 311 29.51 6.67 3.84
CA LEU A 311 28.08 6.93 4.12
C LEU A 311 27.19 5.81 3.57
N ASN A 312 27.41 5.40 2.32
CA ASN A 312 26.69 4.28 1.73
C ASN A 312 26.97 2.96 2.45
N ARG A 313 28.22 2.74 2.91
CA ARG A 313 28.58 1.55 3.69
C ARG A 313 27.88 1.54 5.04
N ALA A 314 27.91 2.64 5.78
CA ALA A 314 27.23 2.78 7.07
C ALA A 314 25.71 2.57 6.90
N PHE A 315 25.10 3.20 5.89
CA PHE A 315 23.69 3.01 5.56
C PHE A 315 23.33 1.56 5.19
N ALA A 316 24.22 0.86 4.48
CA ALA A 316 24.03 -0.55 4.14
C ALA A 316 24.21 -1.49 5.34
N ALA A 317 25.06 -1.12 6.29
CA ALA A 317 25.33 -1.87 7.51
C ALA A 317 24.32 -1.61 8.64
N ALA A 318 23.59 -0.50 8.59
CA ALA A 318 22.61 -0.13 9.61
C ALA A 318 21.41 -1.10 9.63
N THR A 319 21.01 -1.46 10.85
CA THR A 319 19.76 -2.15 11.14
C THR A 319 18.60 -1.20 10.87
N ARG A 320 17.54 -1.72 10.23
CA ARG A 320 16.38 -0.92 9.82
C ARG A 320 15.17 -1.27 10.66
N TYR A 321 14.56 -0.26 11.26
CA TYR A 321 13.33 -0.36 12.02
C TYR A 321 12.22 0.38 11.27
N ILE A 322 11.08 -0.26 11.01
CA ILE A 322 9.86 0.47 10.64
C ILE A 322 9.17 0.84 11.94
N VAL A 323 9.14 2.13 12.24
CA VAL A 323 8.55 2.68 13.46
C VAL A 323 7.19 3.30 13.14
N THR A 324 6.36 3.53 14.16
CA THR A 324 5.16 4.35 13.96
C THR A 324 5.52 5.84 13.86
N PRO A 325 4.62 6.69 13.33
CA PRO A 325 4.81 8.13 13.39
C PRO A 325 4.95 8.67 14.83
N VAL A 326 4.38 7.97 15.81
CA VAL A 326 4.47 8.34 17.24
C VAL A 326 5.85 8.03 17.79
N ALA A 327 6.41 6.85 17.50
CA ALA A 327 7.75 6.50 17.95
C ALA A 327 8.86 7.28 17.22
N ALA A 328 8.57 7.77 16.01
CA ALA A 328 9.49 8.64 15.27
C ALA A 328 9.54 10.08 15.80
N ALA A 329 8.49 10.53 16.51
CA ALA A 329 8.36 11.87 17.07
C ALA A 329 8.95 11.96 18.48
#